data_AF-A0A382XE89-F1
#
_entry.id   AF-A0A382XE89-F1
#
_cell.length_a   1.000
_cell.length_b   1.000
_cell.length_c   1.000
_cell.angle_alpha   90.00
_cell.angle_beta   90.00
_cell.angle_gamma   90.00
#
_symmetry.space_group_name_H-M   'P 1'
#
loop_
_entity.id
_entity.type
_entity.pdbx_description
1 polymer ?
#
loop_
_entity_poly.entity_id
_entity_poly.type
_entity_poly.pdbx_seq_one_letter_code
_entity_poly.pdbx_strand_id
1 'polypeptide(L)'
;GGGVTANANLAVKNGATSGGSVFFYEDSDDGGDYVILRAATMGTNVILTLPPTDGSASDVLQTNGSGVMTWSARSSVADLDDLSDAKIAGTDFANSILIGHQTHGTLDAAENNVGIGVNALDAITAGDNNVGMGYNALTANTTGQKNIAIGAGALDAPDTESNNLAIGYDALGGTIAGGELNVAIGNYSLDAITSGDRNVAIGYQALTTVQTGSNNTAVGHMALKVNTGTGNTALGTNTLISNTSGTSNTGLGKDVLNANTTGSFNTAGGD
;
A
#
# COMPACT_ATOMS: atom_id res chain seq x y z
N GLY A 1 -73.01 -0.50 4.78
CA GLY A 1 -71.84 -0.55 5.66
C GLY A 1 -71.44 -2.00 5.85
N GLY A 2 -70.65 -2.52 4.92
CA GLY A 2 -70.03 -3.85 5.04
C GLY A 2 -68.59 -3.65 5.48
N GLY A 3 -68.26 -4.11 6.67
CA GLY A 3 -66.91 -4.00 7.23
C GLY A 3 -65.96 -4.98 6.55
N VAL A 4 -64.73 -4.51 6.31
CA VAL A 4 -63.60 -5.36 5.91
C VAL A 4 -63.34 -6.38 7.01
N THR A 5 -63.45 -7.66 6.70
CA THR A 5 -63.06 -8.74 7.61
C THR A 5 -61.62 -9.14 7.29
N ALA A 6 -60.66 -8.64 8.06
CA ALA A 6 -59.27 -9.05 7.95
C ALA A 6 -59.12 -10.48 8.53
N ASN A 7 -58.63 -11.41 7.72
CA ASN A 7 -58.34 -12.76 8.16
C ASN A 7 -57.01 -12.74 8.96
N ALA A 8 -57.15 -12.60 10.28
CA ALA A 8 -56.21 -12.75 11.39
C ALA A 8 -54.78 -12.16 11.35
N ASN A 9 -54.12 -11.98 10.20
CA ASN A 9 -52.67 -11.82 10.13
C ASN A 9 -52.17 -10.61 9.31
N LEU A 10 -53.00 -9.61 9.03
CA LEU A 10 -52.51 -8.31 8.55
C LEU A 10 -52.86 -7.22 9.57
N ALA A 11 -51.91 -6.89 10.44
CA ALA A 11 -52.00 -5.76 11.36
C ALA A 11 -51.00 -4.68 10.92
N VAL A 12 -51.51 -3.56 10.42
CA VAL A 12 -50.71 -2.35 10.21
C VAL A 12 -50.93 -1.46 11.42
N LYS A 13 -49.94 -1.37 12.31
CA LYS A 13 -49.95 -0.44 13.45
C LYS A 13 -48.80 0.54 13.28
N ASN A 14 -49.13 1.82 13.20
CA ASN A 14 -48.19 2.91 13.49
C ASN A 14 -48.51 3.39 14.91
N GLY A 15 -47.53 3.37 15.82
CA GLY A 15 -47.69 3.72 17.23
C GLY A 15 -47.91 5.21 17.52
N ALA A 16 -48.55 5.98 16.62
CA ALA A 16 -48.83 7.40 16.81
C ALA A 16 -50.35 7.70 16.80
N THR A 17 -50.79 8.61 17.67
CA THR A 17 -52.20 9.01 17.87
C THR A 17 -52.77 9.94 16.80
N SER A 18 -52.09 10.14 15.67
CA SER A 18 -52.66 10.79 14.48
C SER A 18 -52.41 9.91 13.25
N GLY A 19 -53.51 9.56 12.58
CA GLY A 19 -53.57 8.45 11.63
C GLY A 19 -52.74 8.65 10.37
N GLY A 20 -51.71 7.82 10.20
CA GLY A 20 -51.16 7.51 8.88
C GLY A 20 -51.94 6.35 8.28
N SER A 21 -52.59 6.56 7.14
CA SER A 21 -53.27 5.52 6.37
C SER A 21 -52.56 5.35 5.04
N VAL A 22 -52.36 4.10 4.61
CA VAL A 22 -51.99 3.79 3.23
C VAL A 22 -53.30 3.59 2.48
N PHE A 23 -53.66 4.55 1.63
CA PHE A 23 -54.86 4.48 0.81
C PHE A 23 -54.53 3.79 -0.50
N PHE A 24 -55.21 2.68 -0.78
CA PHE A 24 -55.31 2.12 -2.12
C PHE A 24 -56.72 2.43 -2.62
N TYR A 25 -56.82 3.27 -3.65
CA TYR A 25 -58.10 3.64 -4.24
C TYR A 25 -58.54 2.55 -5.22
N GLU A 26 -59.81 2.18 -5.16
CA GLU A 26 -60.49 1.45 -6.23
C GLU A 26 -60.88 2.46 -7.32
N ASP A 27 -60.70 2.08 -8.60
CA ASP A 27 -61.35 2.76 -9.73
C ASP A 27 -62.67 2.03 -10.04
N SER A 28 -63.72 2.77 -10.38
CA SER A 28 -65.12 2.38 -10.20
C SER A 28 -65.71 1.39 -11.22
N ASP A 29 -64.87 0.67 -11.97
CA ASP A 29 -65.31 -0.15 -13.08
C ASP A 29 -65.05 -1.65 -12.80
N ASP A 30 -66.10 -2.43 -12.99
CA ASP A 30 -66.46 -3.70 -12.37
C ASP A 30 -65.78 -4.94 -12.99
N GLY A 31 -64.46 -5.08 -12.81
CA GLY A 31 -63.80 -6.22 -13.47
C GLY A 31 -62.38 -6.58 -13.06
N GLY A 32 -62.06 -6.59 -11.76
CA GLY A 32 -60.97 -7.39 -11.21
C GLY A 32 -59.56 -6.86 -11.42
N ASP A 33 -59.11 -5.99 -10.50
CA ASP A 33 -57.70 -5.64 -10.37
C ASP A 33 -57.29 -5.56 -8.89
N TYR A 34 -56.22 -6.28 -8.56
CA TYR A 34 -55.54 -6.22 -7.27
C TYR A 34 -54.14 -5.64 -7.52
N VAL A 35 -53.69 -4.72 -6.67
CA VAL A 35 -52.27 -4.33 -6.65
C VAL A 35 -51.46 -5.49 -6.09
N ILE A 36 -50.85 -6.29 -6.97
CA ILE A 36 -49.89 -7.31 -6.56
C ILE A 36 -48.51 -6.67 -6.51
N LEU A 37 -47.99 -6.46 -5.30
CA LEU A 37 -46.55 -6.23 -5.11
C LEU A 37 -45.83 -7.56 -5.33
N ARG A 38 -45.62 -7.89 -6.61
CA ARG A 38 -44.97 -9.11 -7.05
C ARG A 38 -43.48 -8.85 -7.17
N ALA A 39 -42.72 -9.17 -6.12
CA ALA A 39 -41.32 -9.51 -6.35
C ALA A 39 -41.26 -10.71 -7.32
N ALA A 40 -40.28 -10.73 -8.21
CA ALA A 40 -40.09 -11.84 -9.15
C ALA A 40 -40.11 -13.19 -8.39
N THR A 41 -40.73 -14.19 -9.01
CA THR A 41 -41.09 -15.50 -8.45
C THR A 41 -40.05 -16.04 -7.47
N MET A 42 -40.29 -15.90 -6.16
CA MET A 42 -39.56 -16.68 -5.16
C MET A 42 -40.21 -18.07 -5.11
N GLY A 43 -39.42 -19.14 -5.24
CA GLY A 43 -39.92 -20.52 -5.28
C GLY A 43 -40.68 -20.97 -4.03
N THR A 44 -40.60 -20.19 -2.95
CA THR A 44 -41.32 -20.37 -1.68
C THR A 44 -41.56 -19.01 -1.01
N ASN A 45 -42.58 -18.93 -0.16
CA ASN A 45 -42.79 -17.76 0.70
C ASN A 45 -41.60 -17.61 1.66
N VAL A 46 -40.94 -16.46 1.66
CA VAL A 46 -39.93 -16.11 2.67
C VAL A 46 -40.62 -15.29 3.75
N ILE A 47 -40.85 -15.90 4.91
CA ILE A 47 -41.35 -15.20 6.10
C ILE A 47 -40.16 -14.56 6.81
N LEU A 48 -40.16 -13.24 6.95
CA LEU A 48 -39.16 -12.50 7.72
C LEU A 48 -39.78 -12.00 9.02
N THR A 49 -39.46 -12.66 10.14
CA THR A 49 -39.98 -12.33 11.48
C THR A 49 -39.10 -11.25 12.10
N LEU A 50 -39.63 -10.04 12.30
CA LEU A 50 -38.94 -8.94 12.97
C LEU A 50 -38.77 -9.19 14.48
N PRO A 51 -37.72 -8.64 15.14
CA PRO A 51 -37.58 -8.66 16.58
C PRO A 51 -38.76 -7.96 17.27
N PRO A 52 -39.17 -8.39 18.48
CA PRO A 52 -40.31 -7.82 19.19
C PRO A 52 -40.01 -6.47 19.88
N THR A 53 -38.76 -6.01 19.87
CA THR A 53 -38.31 -4.76 20.49
C THR A 53 -37.49 -3.96 19.49
N ASP A 54 -37.44 -2.63 19.67
CA ASP A 54 -36.55 -1.77 18.88
C ASP A 54 -35.08 -2.06 19.18
N GLY A 55 -34.22 -1.86 18.18
CA GLY A 55 -32.76 -1.90 18.33
C GLY A 55 -32.22 -0.57 18.84
N SER A 56 -30.95 -0.55 19.23
CA SER A 56 -30.21 0.67 19.54
C SER A 56 -29.86 1.45 18.26
N ALA A 57 -29.46 2.72 18.40
CA ALA A 57 -29.11 3.60 17.26
C ALA A 57 -27.99 3.05 16.34
N SER A 58 -27.21 2.08 16.82
CA SER A 58 -26.11 1.44 16.10
C SER A 58 -26.38 -0.02 15.74
N ASP A 59 -27.59 -0.54 15.97
CA ASP A 59 -27.93 -1.93 15.62
C ASP A 59 -28.35 -2.03 14.15
N VAL A 60 -28.00 -3.14 13.51
CA VAL A 60 -28.46 -3.53 12.18
C VAL A 60 -29.33 -4.78 12.29
N LEU A 61 -30.35 -4.85 11.44
CA LEU A 61 -31.21 -6.02 11.37
C LEU A 61 -30.53 -7.10 10.52
N GLN A 62 -30.24 -8.27 11.09
CA GLN A 62 -29.59 -9.40 10.40
C GLN A 62 -30.53 -10.61 10.30
N THR A 63 -30.48 -11.33 9.18
CA THR A 63 -31.13 -12.63 9.02
C THR A 63 -30.15 -13.78 9.26
N ASN A 64 -30.61 -14.87 9.85
CA ASN A 64 -29.86 -16.12 9.96
C ASN A 64 -30.08 -17.08 8.76
N GLY A 65 -30.66 -16.60 7.66
CA GLY A 65 -30.99 -17.41 6.49
C GLY A 65 -32.24 -18.30 6.66
N SER A 66 -32.86 -18.32 7.85
CA SER A 66 -34.09 -19.09 8.13
C SER A 66 -35.33 -18.18 8.30
N GLY A 67 -35.23 -16.92 7.89
CA GLY A 67 -36.35 -15.98 7.95
C GLY A 67 -36.63 -15.38 9.33
N VAL A 68 -35.80 -15.63 10.35
CA VAL A 68 -35.86 -14.87 11.61
C VAL A 68 -34.86 -13.73 11.53
N MET A 69 -35.31 -12.52 11.86
CA MET A 69 -34.48 -11.33 11.93
C MET A 69 -34.14 -11.02 13.39
N THR A 70 -32.90 -10.63 13.65
CA THR A 70 -32.41 -10.22 14.99
C THR A 70 -31.67 -8.89 14.88
N TRP A 71 -31.80 -8.03 15.89
CA TRP A 71 -30.90 -6.89 16.03
C TRP A 71 -29.51 -7.42 16.37
N SER A 72 -28.54 -7.05 15.55
CA SER A 72 -27.14 -7.29 15.78
C SER A 72 -26.49 -5.93 15.92
N ALA A 73 -25.67 -5.75 16.96
CA ALA A 73 -24.84 -4.56 17.04
C ALA A 73 -24.07 -4.45 15.72
N ARG A 74 -24.07 -3.27 15.08
CA ARG A 74 -23.18 -3.05 13.94
C ARG A 74 -21.78 -3.30 14.44
N SER A 75 -21.16 -4.40 14.00
CA SER A 75 -19.75 -4.63 14.27
C SER A 75 -19.04 -3.42 13.70
N SER A 76 -18.47 -2.59 14.56
CA SER A 76 -17.29 -1.82 14.17
C SER A 76 -16.36 -2.82 13.51
N VAL A 77 -15.67 -2.44 12.42
CA VAL A 77 -14.60 -3.25 11.82
C VAL A 77 -13.76 -3.77 13.00
N ALA A 78 -13.90 -5.05 13.32
CA ALA A 78 -13.48 -5.58 14.61
C ALA A 78 -11.95 -5.69 14.60
N ASP A 79 -11.42 -6.12 13.45
CA ASP A 79 -10.01 -6.16 13.11
C ASP A 79 -9.82 -5.77 11.63
N LEU A 80 -8.64 -5.25 11.29
CA LEU A 80 -8.23 -5.01 9.89
C LEU A 80 -7.94 -6.32 9.12
N ASP A 81 -7.94 -7.47 9.80
CA ASP A 81 -7.66 -8.81 9.28
C ASP A 81 -8.84 -9.42 8.47
N ASP A 82 -9.97 -8.72 8.39
CA ASP A 82 -11.09 -9.08 7.49
C ASP A 82 -10.79 -8.70 6.01
N LEU A 83 -9.72 -7.94 5.76
CA LEU A 83 -9.22 -7.70 4.40
C LEU A 83 -8.61 -8.99 3.86
N SER A 84 -9.24 -9.62 2.87
CA SER A 84 -8.78 -10.89 2.29
C SER A 84 -7.36 -10.83 1.68
N ASP A 85 -6.84 -9.62 1.45
CA ASP A 85 -5.52 -9.30 0.90
C ASP A 85 -4.60 -8.60 1.91
N ALA A 86 -4.95 -8.62 3.20
CA ALA A 86 -4.08 -8.20 4.28
C ALA A 86 -3.64 -9.39 5.14
N LYS A 87 -2.43 -9.28 5.70
CA LYS A 87 -1.91 -10.19 6.71
C LYS A 87 -1.38 -9.40 7.88
N ILE A 88 -1.94 -9.61 9.06
CA ILE A 88 -1.50 -8.96 10.30
C ILE A 88 -1.02 -10.03 11.27
N ALA A 89 0.25 -9.94 11.68
CA ALA A 89 0.89 -10.82 12.66
C ALA A 89 0.76 -12.35 12.40
N GLY A 90 1.42 -13.19 13.20
CA GLY A 90 1.33 -14.65 13.11
C GLY A 90 2.48 -15.37 13.81
N THR A 91 2.40 -16.70 13.94
CA THR A 91 3.58 -17.52 14.30
C THR A 91 4.65 -17.28 13.25
N ASP A 92 5.85 -16.91 13.69
CA ASP A 92 7.00 -16.59 12.83
C ASP A 92 6.80 -15.35 11.92
N PHE A 93 5.78 -14.52 12.20
CA PHE A 93 5.50 -13.23 11.53
C PHE A 93 4.99 -12.20 12.56
N ALA A 94 5.73 -11.91 13.62
CA ALA A 94 5.28 -11.04 14.71
C ALA A 94 5.44 -9.55 14.39
N ASN A 95 4.56 -8.70 14.94
CA ASN A 95 4.60 -7.22 14.83
C ASN A 95 4.64 -6.68 13.39
N SER A 96 4.13 -7.46 12.43
CA SER A 96 4.19 -7.13 11.01
C SER A 96 2.80 -6.93 10.40
N ILE A 97 2.73 -6.13 9.34
CA ILE A 97 1.52 -5.87 8.54
C ILE A 97 1.85 -5.88 7.06
N LEU A 98 1.13 -6.66 6.26
CA LEU A 98 1.13 -6.61 4.79
C LEU A 98 -0.28 -6.28 4.31
N ILE A 99 -0.43 -5.34 3.36
CA ILE A 99 -1.71 -4.95 2.76
C ILE A 99 -1.57 -4.91 1.23
N GLY A 100 -2.54 -5.49 0.52
CA GLY A 100 -2.56 -5.57 -0.94
C GLY A 100 -1.79 -6.77 -1.49
N HIS A 101 -1.61 -7.80 -0.67
CA HIS A 101 -0.76 -8.95 -0.92
C HIS A 101 -1.59 -10.20 -1.23
N GLN A 102 -1.34 -10.85 -2.38
CA GLN A 102 -2.23 -11.90 -2.90
C GLN A 102 -1.72 -13.34 -2.64
N THR A 103 -0.44 -13.53 -2.34
CA THR A 103 0.17 -14.87 -2.27
C THR A 103 1.32 -14.91 -1.28
N HIS A 104 1.12 -15.54 -0.13
CA HIS A 104 2.15 -15.77 0.87
C HIS A 104 3.27 -16.66 0.31
N GLY A 105 4.50 -16.14 0.24
CA GLY A 105 5.69 -16.97 0.39
C GLY A 105 5.76 -17.59 1.80
N THR A 106 6.79 -18.37 2.07
CA THR A 106 7.06 -18.91 3.41
C THR A 106 7.58 -17.78 4.31
N LEU A 107 6.70 -17.18 5.13
CA LEU A 107 7.02 -16.11 6.08
C LEU A 107 7.67 -16.68 7.36
N ASP A 108 8.74 -17.46 7.23
CA ASP A 108 9.41 -18.13 8.35
C ASP A 108 10.40 -17.17 9.05
N ALA A 109 9.94 -16.53 10.14
CA ALA A 109 10.70 -15.71 11.09
C ALA A 109 10.97 -14.27 10.64
N ALA A 110 10.08 -13.67 9.86
CA ALA A 110 10.16 -12.25 9.46
C ALA A 110 9.34 -11.35 10.40
N GLU A 111 10.01 -10.63 11.29
CA GLU A 111 9.36 -9.79 12.30
C GLU A 111 9.48 -8.27 12.03
N ASN A 112 8.51 -7.51 12.54
CA ASN A 112 8.52 -6.04 12.57
C ASN A 112 8.52 -5.39 11.17
N ASN A 113 7.82 -5.98 10.20
CA ASN A 113 7.78 -5.54 8.81
C ASN A 113 6.49 -4.79 8.47
N VAL A 114 6.58 -3.80 7.58
CA VAL A 114 5.43 -3.07 7.01
C VAL A 114 5.47 -3.19 5.49
N GLY A 115 4.49 -3.87 4.90
CA GLY A 115 4.30 -3.98 3.45
C GLY A 115 2.97 -3.37 3.03
N ILE A 116 2.96 -2.38 2.15
CA ILE A 116 1.72 -1.77 1.65
C ILE A 116 1.82 -1.56 0.14
N GLY A 117 1.01 -2.29 -0.61
CA GLY A 117 0.98 -2.21 -2.07
C GLY A 117 1.07 -3.60 -2.72
N VAL A 118 0.68 -3.65 -3.98
CA VAL A 118 0.75 -4.90 -4.76
C VAL A 118 2.22 -5.32 -4.89
N ASN A 119 2.50 -6.56 -4.48
CA ASN A 119 3.83 -7.20 -4.44
C ASN A 119 4.85 -6.51 -3.51
N ALA A 120 4.40 -5.69 -2.55
CA ALA A 120 5.32 -5.17 -1.55
C ALA A 120 5.72 -6.29 -0.58
N LEU A 121 7.02 -6.55 -0.43
CA LEU A 121 7.59 -7.61 0.44
C LEU A 121 7.05 -9.04 0.16
N ASP A 122 6.73 -9.38 -1.09
CA ASP A 122 6.11 -10.67 -1.44
C ASP A 122 7.06 -11.88 -1.38
N ALA A 123 8.38 -11.66 -1.43
CA ALA A 123 9.38 -12.70 -1.26
C ALA A 123 9.96 -12.82 0.17
N ILE A 124 9.49 -12.04 1.15
CA ILE A 124 10.09 -12.01 2.50
C ILE A 124 10.01 -13.39 3.19
N THR A 125 11.14 -13.85 3.74
CA THR A 125 11.22 -15.12 4.49
C THR A 125 11.63 -14.88 5.94
N ALA A 126 12.81 -14.32 6.19
CA ALA A 126 13.37 -14.10 7.54
C ALA A 126 13.96 -12.69 7.76
N GLY A 127 13.65 -11.75 6.87
CA GLY A 127 14.16 -10.37 6.96
C GLY A 127 13.32 -9.52 7.92
N ASP A 128 13.97 -8.92 8.92
CA ASP A 128 13.30 -8.13 9.94
C ASP A 128 13.38 -6.61 9.69
N ASN A 129 12.44 -5.87 10.27
CA ASN A 129 12.46 -4.41 10.35
C ASN A 129 12.45 -3.70 8.98
N ASN A 130 11.76 -4.26 8.00
CA ASN A 130 11.65 -3.68 6.66
C ASN A 130 10.36 -2.87 6.49
N VAL A 131 10.42 -1.82 5.70
CA VAL A 131 9.26 -1.03 5.28
C VAL A 131 9.23 -1.00 3.75
N GLY A 132 8.28 -1.68 3.12
CA GLY A 132 8.00 -1.64 1.70
C GLY A 132 6.65 -0.97 1.43
N MET A 133 6.62 0.14 0.70
CA MET A 133 5.40 0.86 0.36
C MET A 133 5.38 1.26 -1.11
N GLY A 134 4.49 0.67 -1.89
CA GLY A 134 4.37 0.90 -3.32
C GLY A 134 4.20 -0.38 -4.13
N TYR A 135 3.99 -0.25 -5.43
CA TYR A 135 3.98 -1.38 -6.35
C TYR A 135 5.39 -1.96 -6.49
N ASN A 136 5.58 -3.24 -6.20
CA ASN A 136 6.86 -3.97 -6.24
C ASN A 136 7.97 -3.40 -5.31
N ALA A 137 7.64 -2.64 -4.27
CA ALA A 137 8.65 -2.18 -3.31
C ALA A 137 9.19 -3.36 -2.48
N LEU A 138 10.51 -3.59 -2.45
CA LEU A 138 11.13 -4.74 -1.76
C LEU A 138 10.62 -6.11 -2.24
N THR A 139 10.17 -6.23 -3.50
CA THR A 139 9.54 -7.47 -3.99
C THR A 139 10.46 -8.69 -3.94
N ALA A 140 11.76 -8.55 -4.16
CA ALA A 140 12.70 -9.67 -4.10
C ALA A 140 13.29 -9.97 -2.71
N ASN A 141 13.05 -9.14 -1.69
CA ASN A 141 13.76 -9.22 -0.41
C ASN A 141 13.42 -10.52 0.34
N THR A 142 14.38 -11.43 0.52
CA THR A 142 14.13 -12.69 1.26
C THR A 142 14.58 -12.62 2.72
N THR A 143 15.79 -12.11 2.99
CA THR A 143 16.40 -12.11 4.33
C THR A 143 17.03 -10.77 4.71
N GLY A 144 17.12 -9.83 3.78
CA GLY A 144 17.59 -8.47 4.03
C GLY A 144 16.79 -7.77 5.12
N GLN A 145 17.49 -7.01 5.96
CA GLN A 145 16.94 -6.38 7.16
C GLN A 145 17.09 -4.87 7.14
N LYS A 146 16.21 -4.17 7.87
CA LYS A 146 16.31 -2.72 8.11
C LYS A 146 16.31 -1.90 6.82
N ASN A 147 15.61 -2.37 5.79
CA ASN A 147 15.45 -1.64 4.54
C ASN A 147 14.16 -0.81 4.57
N ILE A 148 14.21 0.39 4.00
CA ILE A 148 13.03 1.24 3.79
C ILE A 148 12.93 1.51 2.29
N ALA A 149 11.84 1.11 1.66
CA ALA A 149 11.54 1.31 0.25
C ALA A 149 10.15 1.93 0.10
N ILE A 150 10.08 3.15 -0.45
CA ILE A 150 8.83 3.89 -0.62
C ILE A 150 8.77 4.44 -2.05
N GLY A 151 7.92 3.85 -2.88
CA GLY A 151 7.79 4.17 -4.31
C GLY A 151 7.54 2.91 -5.12
N ALA A 152 7.03 3.08 -6.35
CA ALA A 152 6.92 1.94 -7.27
C ALA A 152 8.34 1.54 -7.73
N GLY A 153 8.66 0.25 -7.64
CA GLY A 153 9.99 -0.29 -7.99
C GLY A 153 11.14 0.17 -7.09
N ALA A 154 10.85 0.79 -5.94
CA ALA A 154 11.90 1.18 -5.00
C ALA A 154 12.54 -0.07 -4.38
N LEU A 155 13.87 -0.19 -4.51
CA LEU A 155 14.66 -1.30 -3.96
C LEU A 155 13.98 -2.66 -4.23
N ASP A 156 13.72 -2.97 -5.49
CA ASP A 156 12.89 -4.08 -5.95
C ASP A 156 13.63 -5.42 -6.03
N ALA A 157 14.96 -5.39 -6.20
CA ALA A 157 15.79 -6.59 -6.35
C ALA A 157 16.78 -6.93 -5.20
N PRO A 158 16.64 -6.49 -3.92
CA PRO A 158 17.50 -6.98 -2.86
C PRO A 158 17.13 -8.44 -2.51
N ASP A 159 18.09 -9.22 -2.08
CA ASP A 159 17.90 -10.58 -1.54
C ASP A 159 18.30 -10.62 -0.05
N THR A 160 19.56 -10.28 0.22
CA THR A 160 20.17 -10.33 1.57
C THR A 160 20.67 -8.97 2.06
N GLU A 161 20.57 -7.94 1.21
CA GLU A 161 21.08 -6.60 1.46
C GLU A 161 20.32 -5.94 2.61
N SER A 162 21.05 -5.21 3.44
CA SER A 162 20.49 -4.61 4.66
C SER A 162 20.87 -3.15 4.81
N ASN A 163 20.06 -2.41 5.58
CA ASN A 163 20.29 -1.01 5.95
C ASN A 163 20.26 -0.04 4.76
N ASN A 164 19.39 -0.28 3.78
CA ASN A 164 19.20 0.60 2.63
C ASN A 164 17.94 1.47 2.79
N LEU A 165 18.00 2.70 2.29
CA LEU A 165 16.87 3.63 2.21
C LEU A 165 16.63 4.01 0.75
N ALA A 166 15.47 3.69 0.21
CA ALA A 166 15.03 4.02 -1.15
C ALA A 166 13.68 4.75 -1.09
N ILE A 167 13.61 5.99 -1.56
CA ILE A 167 12.37 6.76 -1.65
C ILE A 167 12.27 7.40 -3.04
N GLY A 168 11.31 6.96 -3.85
CA GLY A 168 11.10 7.42 -5.22
C GLY A 168 10.80 6.28 -6.17
N TYR A 169 10.34 6.62 -7.37
CA TYR A 169 10.14 5.66 -8.46
C TYR A 169 11.49 5.08 -8.90
N ASP A 170 11.63 3.75 -8.88
CA ASP A 170 12.85 2.99 -9.20
C ASP A 170 14.11 3.47 -8.44
N ALA A 171 13.94 4.10 -7.26
CA ALA A 171 15.06 4.46 -6.41
C ALA A 171 15.75 3.17 -5.92
N LEU A 172 17.06 3.05 -6.12
CA LEU A 172 17.82 1.87 -5.74
C LEU A 172 17.32 0.55 -6.41
N GLY A 173 16.70 0.62 -7.59
CA GLY A 173 16.12 -0.55 -8.31
C GLY A 173 17.12 -1.42 -9.09
N GLY A 174 18.41 -1.36 -8.77
CA GLY A 174 19.44 -2.14 -9.47
C GLY A 174 19.43 -3.60 -9.02
N THR A 175 20.06 -4.51 -9.80
CA THR A 175 20.30 -5.89 -9.35
C THR A 175 21.38 -5.89 -8.27
N ILE A 176 20.99 -5.69 -7.02
CA ILE A 176 21.92 -5.55 -5.91
C ILE A 176 22.36 -6.93 -5.42
N ALA A 177 23.67 -7.11 -5.34
CA ALA A 177 24.37 -8.26 -4.78
C ALA A 177 25.52 -7.71 -3.92
N GLY A 178 25.24 -7.46 -2.64
CA GLY A 178 26.21 -6.88 -1.69
C GLY A 178 26.34 -5.36 -1.79
N GLY A 179 25.21 -4.64 -1.75
CA GLY A 179 25.15 -3.17 -1.74
C GLY A 179 24.42 -2.67 -0.50
N GLU A 180 25.13 -2.52 0.60
CA GLU A 180 24.56 -2.10 1.88
C GLU A 180 24.79 -0.62 2.19
N LEU A 181 24.00 -0.12 3.16
CA LEU A 181 24.18 1.21 3.74
C LEU A 181 24.00 2.34 2.70
N ASN A 182 23.16 2.13 1.69
CA ASN A 182 22.88 3.11 0.65
C ASN A 182 21.62 3.93 0.97
N VAL A 183 21.66 5.21 0.62
CA VAL A 183 20.52 6.13 0.70
C VAL A 183 20.23 6.67 -0.69
N ALA A 184 19.03 6.44 -1.21
CA ALA A 184 18.53 6.89 -2.50
C ALA A 184 17.18 7.59 -2.29
N ILE A 185 17.14 8.90 -2.52
CA ILE A 185 15.93 9.72 -2.38
C ILE A 185 15.73 10.55 -3.65
N GLY A 186 14.74 10.18 -4.45
CA GLY A 186 14.44 10.77 -5.75
C GLY A 186 14.25 9.69 -6.81
N ASN A 187 13.46 9.99 -7.85
CA ASN A 187 13.22 9.03 -8.91
C ASN A 187 14.52 8.73 -9.67
N TYR A 188 14.77 7.44 -9.92
CA TYR A 188 15.98 6.93 -10.58
C TYR A 188 17.27 7.32 -9.86
N SER A 189 17.23 7.51 -8.54
CA SER A 189 18.44 7.74 -7.75
C SER A 189 19.10 6.39 -7.43
N LEU A 190 20.40 6.28 -7.73
CA LEU A 190 21.21 5.08 -7.46
C LEU A 190 20.60 3.76 -8.04
N ASP A 191 19.90 3.85 -9.17
CA ASP A 191 19.08 2.78 -9.78
C ASP A 191 19.87 1.72 -10.58
N ALA A 192 21.16 1.93 -10.83
CA ALA A 192 22.02 0.93 -11.47
C ALA A 192 23.01 0.24 -10.50
N ILE A 193 22.88 0.44 -9.19
CA ILE A 193 23.83 -0.13 -8.21
C ILE A 193 23.78 -1.66 -8.24
N THR A 194 24.94 -2.29 -8.19
CA THR A 194 25.08 -3.75 -8.13
C THR A 194 25.78 -4.20 -6.86
N SER A 195 26.84 -3.54 -6.40
CA SER A 195 27.60 -3.98 -5.22
C SER A 195 28.34 -2.84 -4.50
N GLY A 196 27.92 -1.60 -4.73
CA GLY A 196 28.54 -0.43 -4.09
C GLY A 196 27.85 -0.12 -2.76
N ASP A 197 28.66 0.22 -1.75
CA ASP A 197 28.20 0.49 -0.39
C ASP A 197 28.29 1.96 -0.03
N ARG A 198 27.53 2.36 1.00
CA ARG A 198 27.70 3.65 1.69
C ARG A 198 27.59 4.84 0.74
N ASN A 199 26.71 4.75 -0.26
CA ASN A 199 26.42 5.85 -1.16
C ASN A 199 25.19 6.64 -0.66
N VAL A 200 25.22 7.95 -0.86
CA VAL A 200 24.09 8.85 -0.61
C VAL A 200 23.75 9.54 -1.92
N ALA A 201 22.56 9.29 -2.46
CA ALA A 201 22.01 9.89 -3.67
C ALA A 201 20.69 10.58 -3.32
N ILE A 202 20.65 11.90 -3.38
CA ILE A 202 19.44 12.69 -3.11
C ILE A 202 19.19 13.62 -4.28
N GLY A 203 18.16 13.33 -5.07
CA GLY A 203 17.78 14.08 -6.26
C GLY A 203 17.43 13.16 -7.43
N TYR A 204 16.69 13.70 -8.40
CA TYR A 204 16.38 12.99 -9.65
C TYR A 204 17.68 12.61 -10.38
N GLN A 205 17.84 11.33 -10.70
CA GLN A 205 19.01 10.75 -11.39
C GLN A 205 20.38 11.02 -10.71
N ALA A 206 20.41 11.28 -9.39
CA ALA A 206 21.66 11.32 -8.65
C ALA A 206 22.29 9.91 -8.60
N LEU A 207 23.58 9.78 -8.95
CA LEU A 207 24.33 8.50 -8.99
C LEU A 207 23.70 7.37 -9.84
N THR A 208 22.84 7.70 -10.81
CA THR A 208 22.06 6.71 -11.59
C THR A 208 22.90 5.64 -12.32
N THR A 209 24.15 5.92 -12.73
CA THR A 209 24.98 4.92 -13.43
C THR A 209 25.96 4.15 -12.54
N VAL A 210 26.03 4.43 -11.24
CA VAL A 210 27.02 3.78 -10.37
C VAL A 210 26.63 2.33 -10.17
N GLN A 211 27.52 1.40 -10.56
CA GLN A 211 27.32 -0.05 -10.34
C GLN A 211 28.07 -0.56 -9.10
N THR A 212 29.38 -0.31 -9.03
CA THR A 212 30.25 -0.85 -7.96
C THR A 212 30.92 0.23 -7.12
N GLY A 213 30.63 1.50 -7.40
CA GLY A 213 31.25 2.62 -6.69
C GLY A 213 30.71 2.76 -5.27
N SER A 214 31.61 2.90 -4.30
CA SER A 214 31.27 3.07 -2.88
C SER A 214 31.67 4.44 -2.35
N ASN A 215 31.05 4.84 -1.24
CA ASN A 215 31.36 6.07 -0.50
C ASN A 215 31.17 7.37 -1.31
N ASN A 216 30.21 7.41 -2.23
CA ASN A 216 29.87 8.63 -2.96
C ASN A 216 28.72 9.37 -2.26
N THR A 217 28.78 10.70 -2.24
CA THR A 217 27.69 11.57 -1.77
C THR A 217 27.28 12.49 -2.92
N ALA A 218 26.05 12.36 -3.40
CA ALA A 218 25.47 13.15 -4.48
C ALA A 218 24.14 13.74 -4.01
N VAL A 219 24.09 15.06 -3.85
CA VAL A 219 22.90 15.78 -3.42
C VAL A 219 22.60 16.87 -4.44
N GLY A 220 21.59 16.65 -5.27
CA GLY A 220 21.15 17.54 -6.34
C GLY A 220 20.68 16.79 -7.57
N HIS A 221 19.94 17.47 -8.44
CA HIS A 221 19.52 16.93 -9.73
C HIS A 221 20.74 16.54 -10.59
N MET A 222 20.80 15.27 -11.00
CA MET A 222 21.88 14.69 -11.81
C MET A 222 23.30 14.85 -11.22
N ALA A 223 23.42 15.06 -9.90
CA ALA A 223 24.74 15.06 -9.24
C ALA A 223 25.40 13.68 -9.40
N LEU A 224 26.68 13.68 -9.83
CA LEU A 224 27.45 12.44 -10.12
C LEU A 224 26.72 11.45 -11.06
N LYS A 225 25.93 11.95 -12.01
CA LYS A 225 25.09 11.12 -12.89
C LYS A 225 25.86 9.98 -13.56
N VAL A 226 27.02 10.27 -14.17
CA VAL A 226 27.83 9.31 -14.94
C VAL A 226 29.07 8.86 -14.13
N ASN A 227 28.92 8.72 -12.81
CA ASN A 227 30.03 8.34 -11.95
C ASN A 227 30.31 6.84 -11.99
N THR A 228 31.58 6.44 -12.15
CA THR A 228 32.04 5.06 -11.89
C THR A 228 33.16 5.00 -10.83
N GLY A 229 33.59 6.16 -10.33
CA GLY A 229 34.60 6.28 -9.26
C GLY A 229 34.03 6.13 -7.84
N THR A 230 34.94 6.19 -6.87
CA THR A 230 34.63 6.07 -5.43
C THR A 230 35.04 7.31 -4.66
N GLY A 231 34.38 7.56 -3.53
CA GLY A 231 34.75 8.63 -2.61
C GLY A 231 34.46 10.04 -3.11
N ASN A 232 33.56 10.25 -4.06
CA ASN A 232 33.25 11.58 -4.59
C ASN A 232 32.12 12.26 -3.82
N THR A 233 32.24 13.55 -3.57
CA THR A 233 31.20 14.41 -2.97
C THR A 233 30.76 15.45 -3.98
N ALA A 234 29.48 15.46 -4.32
CA ALA A 234 28.84 16.42 -5.22
C ALA A 234 27.60 17.00 -4.55
N LEU A 235 27.62 18.29 -4.23
CA LEU A 235 26.47 19.02 -3.71
C LEU A 235 26.08 20.13 -4.69
N GLY A 236 24.96 19.97 -5.38
CA GLY A 236 24.49 20.91 -6.39
C GLY A 236 23.93 20.20 -7.62
N THR A 237 23.26 20.98 -8.48
CA THR A 237 22.73 20.46 -9.74
C THR A 237 23.87 20.25 -10.74
N ASN A 238 23.91 19.08 -11.38
CA ASN A 238 24.92 18.67 -12.38
C ASN A 238 26.38 18.72 -11.90
N THR A 239 26.62 18.77 -10.59
CA THR A 239 27.96 18.75 -10.02
C THR A 239 28.60 17.39 -10.28
N LEU A 240 29.83 17.38 -10.81
CA LEU A 240 30.56 16.15 -11.18
C LEU A 240 29.78 15.21 -12.12
N ILE A 241 28.88 15.75 -12.94
CA ILE A 241 27.95 14.96 -13.78
C ILE A 241 28.65 13.92 -14.68
N SER A 242 29.87 14.19 -15.15
CA SER A 242 30.62 13.32 -16.08
C SER A 242 31.85 12.62 -15.47
N ASN A 243 31.90 12.47 -14.13
CA ASN A 243 33.05 11.89 -13.42
C ASN A 243 33.19 10.38 -13.62
N THR A 244 33.69 9.94 -14.78
CA THR A 244 33.82 8.51 -15.09
C THR A 244 34.66 7.78 -14.05
N SER A 245 35.98 7.98 -13.96
CA SER A 245 36.86 7.20 -13.07
C SER A 245 37.56 8.01 -11.98
N GLY A 246 37.31 9.32 -11.91
CA GLY A 246 37.90 10.18 -10.89
C GLY A 246 37.46 9.77 -9.48
N THR A 247 38.38 9.84 -8.52
CA THR A 247 38.14 9.47 -7.12
C THR A 247 38.41 10.64 -6.18
N SER A 248 37.76 10.65 -5.03
CA SER A 248 38.02 11.63 -3.98
C SER A 248 37.88 13.10 -4.43
N ASN A 249 36.96 13.38 -5.36
CA ASN A 249 36.65 14.74 -5.79
C ASN A 249 35.56 15.36 -4.91
N THR A 250 35.66 16.65 -4.63
CA THR A 250 34.65 17.44 -3.92
C THR A 250 34.20 18.60 -4.81
N GLY A 251 32.94 18.59 -5.23
CA GLY A 251 32.28 19.69 -5.94
C GLY A 251 31.13 20.25 -5.12
N LEU A 252 31.09 21.56 -4.95
CA LEU A 252 30.01 22.29 -4.26
C LEU A 252 29.49 23.41 -5.16
N GLY A 253 28.21 23.42 -5.51
CA GLY A 253 27.60 24.40 -6.40
C GLY A 253 27.19 23.83 -7.75
N LYS A 254 26.46 24.62 -8.54
CA LYS A 254 25.87 24.19 -9.81
C LYS A 254 26.94 24.04 -10.90
N ASP A 255 26.85 22.94 -11.68
CA ASP A 255 27.72 22.64 -12.83
C ASP A 255 29.23 22.58 -12.50
N VAL A 256 29.59 22.48 -11.21
CA VAL A 256 30.98 22.41 -10.75
C VAL A 256 31.61 21.06 -11.13
N LEU A 257 32.82 21.11 -11.69
CA LEU A 257 33.57 19.94 -12.18
C LEU A 257 32.79 19.08 -13.18
N ASN A 258 31.85 19.67 -13.93
CA ASN A 258 30.97 18.95 -14.85
C ASN A 258 31.68 18.16 -15.97
N ALA A 259 32.91 18.55 -16.32
CA ALA A 259 33.76 17.92 -17.32
C ALA A 259 34.95 17.14 -16.72
N ASN A 260 35.02 16.96 -15.40
CA ASN A 260 36.02 16.07 -14.81
C ASN A 260 35.65 14.64 -15.18
N THR A 261 36.51 13.93 -15.91
CA THR A 261 36.28 12.53 -16.31
C THR A 261 37.12 11.56 -15.47
N THR A 262 38.43 11.80 -15.40
CA THR A 262 39.38 10.89 -14.72
C THR A 262 40.20 11.55 -13.62
N GLY A 263 40.05 12.85 -13.39
CA GLY A 263 40.83 13.57 -12.38
C GLY A 263 40.41 13.15 -10.97
N SER A 264 41.38 12.95 -10.09
CA SER A 264 41.17 12.62 -8.67
C SER A 264 41.67 13.74 -7.77
N PHE A 265 41.15 13.78 -6.54
CA PHE A 265 41.56 14.73 -5.49
C PHE A 265 41.33 16.22 -5.85
N ASN A 266 40.34 16.50 -6.69
CA ASN A 266 39.97 17.87 -7.02
C ASN A 266 38.97 18.41 -5.99
N THR A 267 39.16 19.66 -5.57
CA THR A 267 38.17 20.40 -4.78
C THR A 267 37.81 21.67 -5.52
N ALA A 268 36.52 21.87 -5.78
CA ALA A 268 36.01 23.07 -6.43
C ALA A 268 34.68 23.50 -5.80
N GLY A 269 34.48 24.82 -5.72
CA GLY A 269 33.27 25.47 -5.27
C GLY A 269 32.82 26.50 -6.31
N GLY A 270 31.51 26.65 -6.48
CA GLY A 270 30.88 27.66 -7.32
C GLY A 270 29.61 28.19 -6.67
N ASP A 271 29.25 29.43 -7.00
CA ASP A 271 28.06 30.10 -6.50
C ASP A 271 26.75 29.56 -7.12
#